data_AF-A0A1V1PPE2-F1
#
_entry.id   AF-A0A1V1PPE2-F1
#
_cell.length_a   1.000
_cell.length_b   1.000
_cell.length_c   1.000
_cell.angle_alpha   90.00
_cell.angle_beta   90.00
_cell.angle_gamma   90.00
#
_symmetry.space_group_name_H-M   'P 1'
#
loop_
_entity.id
_entity.type
_entity.pdbx_description
1 polymer ?
#
loop_
_entity_poly.entity_id
_entity_poly.type
_entity_poly.pdbx_seq_one_letter_code
_entity_poly.pdbx_strand_id
1 'polypeptide(L)'
;MPNTATFDTAASTALTMLGRALALAAVFVGLALLAVFTAAAAMVAGLLVLGAVIAMRFAPKAQARGGPETLNAHRTPDGWVVETRLR
;
A
#
# COMPACT_ATOMS: atom_id res chain seq x y z
N MET A 1 43.96 -8.26 -45.49
CA MET A 1 44.44 -7.24 -44.53
C MET A 1 43.24 -6.76 -43.75
N PRO A 2 43.19 -6.92 -42.40
CA PRO A 2 42.12 -6.32 -41.61
C PRO A 2 42.21 -4.79 -41.74
N ASN A 3 41.14 -4.18 -42.21
CA ASN A 3 41.00 -2.75 -42.43
C ASN A 3 40.44 -2.09 -41.15
N THR A 4 40.88 -0.86 -40.86
CA THR A 4 40.55 -0.12 -39.63
C THR A 4 39.06 -0.10 -39.27
N ALA A 5 38.18 -0.11 -40.27
CA ALA A 5 36.73 -0.21 -40.12
C ALA A 5 36.23 -1.41 -39.29
N THR A 6 36.88 -2.57 -39.38
CA THR A 6 36.46 -3.75 -38.58
C THR A 6 36.79 -3.60 -37.10
N PHE A 7 37.86 -2.87 -36.76
CA PHE A 7 38.23 -2.63 -35.37
C PHE A 7 37.29 -1.61 -34.69
N ASP A 8 36.91 -0.55 -35.40
CA ASP A 8 35.95 0.46 -34.90
C ASP A 8 34.56 -0.15 -34.64
N THR A 9 34.13 -1.08 -35.50
CA THR A 9 32.84 -1.77 -35.33
C THR A 9 32.84 -2.71 -34.12
N ALA A 10 33.94 -3.42 -33.87
CA ALA A 10 34.08 -4.28 -32.70
C ALA A 10 34.14 -3.47 -31.40
N ALA A 11 34.87 -2.34 -31.39
CA ALA A 11 34.98 -1.45 -30.25
C ALA A 11 33.63 -0.78 -29.90
N SER A 12 32.90 -0.29 -30.89
CA SER A 12 31.57 0.31 -30.70
C SER A 12 30.54 -0.71 -30.22
N THR A 13 30.60 -1.95 -30.72
CA THR A 13 29.75 -3.06 -30.25
C THR A 13 30.04 -3.40 -28.80
N ALA A 14 31.32 -3.52 -28.42
CA ALA A 14 31.74 -3.79 -27.05
C ALA A 14 31.29 -2.68 -26.08
N LEU A 15 31.43 -1.41 -26.48
CA LEU A 15 31.00 -0.27 -25.67
C LEU A 15 29.47 -0.24 -25.48
N THR A 16 28.72 -0.57 -26.53
CA THR A 16 27.25 -0.68 -26.48
C THR A 16 26.81 -1.80 -25.55
N MET A 17 27.45 -2.97 -25.63
CA MET A 17 27.16 -4.11 -24.74
C MET A 17 27.49 -3.77 -23.29
N LEU A 18 28.60 -3.08 -23.04
CA LEU A 18 28.97 -2.61 -21.69
C LEU A 18 27.93 -1.61 -21.15
N GLY A 19 27.49 -0.66 -21.98
CA GLY A 19 26.43 0.28 -21.62
C GLY A 19 25.12 -0.42 -21.26
N ARG A 20 24.72 -1.44 -22.03
CA ARG A 20 23.53 -2.26 -21.73
C ARG A 20 23.70 -3.08 -20.46
N ALA A 21 24.88 -3.65 -20.22
CA ALA A 21 25.18 -4.40 -19.00
C ALA A 21 25.11 -3.50 -17.76
N LEU A 22 25.65 -2.27 -17.83
CA LEU A 22 25.56 -1.29 -16.76
C LEU A 22 24.11 -0.83 -16.52
N ALA A 23 23.35 -0.59 -17.59
CA ALA A 23 21.94 -0.24 -17.48
C ALA A 23 21.13 -1.36 -16.79
N LEU A 24 21.38 -2.62 -17.15
CA LEU A 24 20.76 -3.78 -16.49
C LEU A 24 21.19 -3.87 -15.01
N ALA A 25 22.48 -3.70 -14.71
CA ALA A 25 22.97 -3.70 -13.34
C ALA A 25 22.29 -2.62 -12.50
N ALA A 26 22.13 -1.41 -13.03
CA ALA A 26 21.42 -0.32 -12.35
C ALA A 26 19.95 -0.67 -12.08
N VAL A 27 19.26 -1.30 -13.03
CA VAL A 27 17.88 -1.77 -12.82
C VAL A 27 17.80 -2.81 -11.71
N PHE A 28 18.69 -3.81 -11.70
CA PHE A 28 18.71 -4.83 -10.65
C PHE A 28 18.99 -4.24 -9.27
N VAL A 29 19.93 -3.30 -9.18
CA VAL A 29 20.22 -2.58 -7.93
C VAL A 29 19.00 -1.79 -7.47
N GLY A 30 18.34 -1.06 -8.38
CA GLY A 30 17.12 -0.32 -8.07
C GLY A 30 15.99 -1.24 -7.57
N LEU A 31 15.83 -2.41 -8.19
CA LEU A 31 14.83 -3.41 -7.82
C LEU A 31 15.11 -4.02 -6.44
N ALA A 32 16.38 -4.30 -6.14
CA ALA A 32 16.81 -4.76 -4.82
C ALA A 32 16.53 -3.71 -3.73
N LEU A 33 16.86 -2.44 -4.00
CA LEU A 33 16.57 -1.34 -3.08
C LEU A 33 15.07 -1.17 -2.85
N LEU A 34 14.26 -1.26 -3.91
CA LEU A 34 12.81 -1.20 -3.82
C LEU A 34 12.26 -2.37 -2.98
N ALA A 35 12.79 -3.58 -3.15
CA ALA A 35 12.40 -4.74 -2.36
C ALA A 35 12.69 -4.55 -0.87
N VAL A 36 13.87 -4.03 -0.52
CA VAL A 36 14.23 -3.73 0.88
C VAL A 36 13.30 -2.66 1.47
N PHE A 37 13.06 -1.58 0.72
CA PHE A 37 12.18 -0.51 1.16
C PHE A 37 10.73 -0.98 1.37
N THR A 38 10.19 -1.76 0.42
CA THR A 38 8.84 -2.32 0.53
C THR A 38 8.72 -3.31 1.69
N ALA A 39 9.73 -4.14 1.94
CA ALA A 39 9.77 -5.02 3.11
C ALA A 39 9.75 -4.22 4.42
N ALA A 40 10.56 -3.15 4.52
CA ALA A 40 10.55 -2.27 5.68
C ALA A 40 9.20 -1.57 5.89
N ALA A 41 8.61 -1.04 4.81
CA ALA A 41 7.29 -0.42 4.85
C ALA A 41 6.20 -1.41 5.28
N ALA A 42 6.23 -2.64 4.76
CA ALA A 42 5.32 -3.71 5.15
C ALA A 42 5.48 -4.07 6.64
N MET A 43 6.71 -4.08 7.16
CA MET A 43 6.97 -4.33 8.58
C MET A 43 6.38 -3.22 9.48
N VAL A 44 6.56 -1.95 9.10
CA VAL A 44 5.96 -0.81 9.82
C VAL A 44 4.44 -0.88 9.77
N ALA A 45 3.85 -1.10 8.60
CA ALA A 45 2.41 -1.25 8.44
C ALA A 45 1.88 -2.45 9.25
N GLY A 46 2.58 -3.58 9.22
CA GLY A 46 2.27 -4.76 10.01
C GLY A 46 2.30 -4.49 11.52
N LEU A 47 3.29 -3.75 12.01
CA LEU A 47 3.37 -3.31 13.41
C LEU A 47 2.21 -2.40 13.80
N LEU A 48 1.84 -1.46 12.92
CA LEU A 48 0.69 -0.58 13.15
C LEU A 48 -0.62 -1.38 13.22
N VAL A 49 -0.83 -2.30 12.29
CA VAL A 49 -2.01 -3.17 12.28
C VAL A 49 -2.04 -4.07 13.52
N LEU A 50 -0.91 -4.68 13.88
CA LEU A 50 -0.79 -5.52 15.06
C LEU A 50 -1.07 -4.70 16.34
N GLY A 51 -0.51 -3.49 16.43
CA GLY A 51 -0.77 -2.56 17.52
C GLY A 51 -2.25 -2.16 17.60
N ALA A 52 -2.90 -1.90 16.47
CA ALA A 52 -4.33 -1.62 16.42
C ALA A 52 -5.18 -2.81 16.89
N VAL A 53 -4.84 -4.03 16.46
CA VAL A 53 -5.54 -5.25 16.90
C VAL A 53 -5.37 -5.46 18.41
N ILE A 54 -4.15 -5.29 18.93
CA ILE A 54 -3.88 -5.37 20.36
C ILE A 54 -4.70 -4.30 21.11
N ALA A 55 -4.67 -3.05 20.65
CA ALA A 55 -5.43 -1.97 21.25
C ALA A 55 -6.94 -2.25 21.25
N MET A 56 -7.50 -2.74 20.14
CA MET A 56 -8.93 -3.12 20.06
C MET A 56 -9.26 -4.32 20.94
N ARG A 57 -8.33 -5.27 21.11
CA ARG A 57 -8.53 -6.44 21.96
C ARG A 57 -8.61 -6.06 23.43
N PHE A 58 -7.83 -5.06 23.86
CA PHE A 58 -7.81 -4.59 25.25
C PHE A 58 -8.68 -3.35 25.48
N ALA A 59 -9.21 -2.74 24.42
CA ALA A 59 -10.17 -1.66 24.56
C ALA A 59 -11.41 -2.22 25.29
N PRO A 60 -11.91 -1.53 26.33
CA PRO A 60 -13.24 -1.81 26.83
C PRO A 60 -14.18 -1.69 25.64
N LYS A 61 -15.04 -2.69 25.41
CA LYS A 61 -16.09 -2.61 24.39
C LYS A 61 -16.81 -1.29 24.64
N ALA A 62 -16.55 -0.29 23.81
CA ALA A 62 -17.34 0.92 23.82
C ALA A 62 -18.75 0.43 23.51
N GLN A 63 -19.57 0.38 24.55
CA GLN A 63 -20.98 0.09 24.42
C GLN A 63 -21.45 1.17 23.46
N ALA A 64 -21.71 0.78 22.21
CA ALA A 64 -22.24 1.70 21.22
C ALA A 64 -23.43 2.37 21.91
N ARG A 65 -23.33 3.67 22.17
CA ARG A 65 -24.41 4.42 22.82
C ARG A 65 -25.69 4.40 21.97
N GLY A 66 -25.65 3.83 20.76
CA GLY A 66 -26.80 3.25 20.09
C GLY A 66 -26.69 1.72 20.10
N GLY A 67 -27.43 1.07 21.01
CA GLY A 67 -27.97 -0.26 20.69
C GLY A 67 -28.94 -0.15 19.50
N PRO A 68 -29.64 -1.22 19.08
CA PRO A 68 -30.74 -1.06 18.13
C PRO A 68 -31.81 -0.16 18.76
N GLU A 69 -31.67 1.16 18.55
CA GLU A 69 -32.68 2.14 18.92
C GLU A 69 -33.82 1.89 17.94
N THR A 70 -34.81 1.14 18.40
CA THR A 70 -36.05 0.95 17.65
C THR A 70 -36.72 2.31 17.56
N LEU A 71 -36.44 3.03 16.48
CA LEU A 71 -37.14 4.24 16.07
C LEU A 71 -38.60 3.86 15.88
N ASN A 72 -39.44 4.19 16.86
CA ASN A 72 -40.85 3.84 16.83
C ASN A 72 -41.56 4.86 15.95
N ALA A 73 -41.65 4.55 14.66
CA ALA A 73 -42.34 5.39 13.70
C ALA A 73 -43.84 5.04 13.74
N HIS A 74 -44.68 6.03 14.05
CA HIS A 74 -46.13 5.87 13.95
C HIS A 74 -46.73 6.97 13.08
N ARG A 75 -47.84 6.63 12.40
CA ARG A 75 -48.52 7.53 11.47
C ARG A 75 -49.56 8.35 12.22
N THR A 76 -49.41 9.66 12.18
CA THR A 76 -50.40 10.63 12.67
C THR A 76 -51.15 11.25 11.47
N PRO A 77 -52.30 11.92 11.68
CA PRO A 77 -53.01 12.62 10.62
C PRO A 77 -52.14 13.68 9.91
N ASP A 78 -51.17 14.25 10.63
CA ASP A 78 -50.26 15.28 10.13
C ASP A 78 -48.99 14.74 9.47
N GLY A 79 -48.75 13.41 9.52
CA GLY A 79 -47.62 12.78 8.84
C GLY A 79 -47.01 11.60 9.58
N TRP A 80 -45.78 11.24 9.21
CA TRP A 80 -44.99 10.25 9.92
C TRP A 80 -44.14 10.94 10.99
N VAL A 81 -44.31 10.53 12.24
CA VAL A 81 -43.53 11.04 13.37
C VAL A 81 -42.64 9.91 13.91
N VAL A 82 -41.38 10.26 14.19
CA VAL A 82 -40.38 9.32 14.72
C VAL A 82 -39.92 9.82 16.08
N GLU A 83 -40.19 9.05 17.12
CA GLU A 83 -39.76 9.37 18.50
C GLU A 83 -38.43 8.67 18.82
N THR A 84 -37.41 9.47 19.13
CA THR A 84 -36.17 9.00 19.72
C THR A 84 -36.30 9.01 21.24
N ARG A 85 -36.34 7.84 21.88
CA ARG A 85 -36.32 7.78 23.35
C ARG A 85 -34.86 7.92 23.81
N LEU A 86 -34.45 9.15 24.14
CA LEU A 86 -33.22 9.34 24.92
C LEU A 86 -33.43 8.72 26.31
N ARG A 87 -32.55 7.78 26.68
CA ARG A 87 -32.46 7.20 28.02
C ARG A 87 -31.15 7.60 28.68
#